data_AF-A0A7S4APW5-F1
#
_entry.id   AF-A0A7S4APW5-F1
#
_cell.length_a   1.000
_cell.length_b   1.000
_cell.length_c   1.000
_cell.angle_alpha   90.00
_cell.angle_beta   90.00
_cell.angle_gamma   90.00
#
_symmetry.space_group_name_H-M   'P 1'
#
loop_
_entity.id
_entity.type
_entity.pdbx_description
1 polymer ?
#
loop_
_entity_poly.entity_id
_entity_poly.type
_entity_poly.pdbx_seq_one_letter_code
_entity_poly.pdbx_strand_id
1 'polypeptide(L)'
;SHSKMADENHPLLQSYVDTVLQGCLEWGGEPMAESFIQTTGGWSTYFLNDTPSSRRPWLYRKDYSTIDRLLQKYASKTYFGDRKHPEEFSSAFHRRMKGTWSIPRRNMNFTGREKELQLLWARFTAGTCGETSNRLS
;
A
#
# COMPACT_ATOMS: atom_id res chain seq x y z
N SER A 1 2.95 20.79 24.56
CA SER A 1 3.30 19.35 24.62
C SER A 1 3.37 18.79 23.20
N HIS A 2 4.53 18.32 22.73
CA HIS A 2 4.78 17.90 21.33
C HIS A 2 4.50 16.40 21.07
N SER A 3 3.45 15.84 21.67
CA SER A 3 3.06 14.45 21.36
C SER A 3 2.10 14.46 20.18
N LYS A 4 2.64 14.48 18.95
CA LYS A 4 1.82 14.31 17.74
C LYS A 4 1.34 12.86 17.69
N MET A 5 0.04 12.66 17.85
CA MET A 5 -0.59 11.36 17.69
C MET A 5 -0.57 10.96 16.20
N ALA A 6 -0.56 9.65 15.92
CA ALA A 6 -0.68 9.16 14.55
C ALA A 6 -1.99 9.66 13.93
N ASP A 7 -1.87 10.28 12.75
CA ASP A 7 -2.97 10.89 12.00
C ASP A 7 -2.95 10.43 10.53
N GLU A 8 -3.92 10.88 9.74
CA GLU A 8 -4.00 10.55 8.30
C GLU A 8 -2.76 10.93 7.48
N ASN A 9 -1.96 11.89 7.93
CA ASN A 9 -0.77 12.32 7.22
C ASN A 9 0.49 11.62 7.76
N HIS A 10 0.42 11.05 8.96
CA HIS A 10 1.52 10.38 9.66
C HIS A 10 1.01 9.06 10.27
N PRO A 11 0.71 8.05 9.43
CA PRO A 11 0.26 6.75 9.91
C PRO A 11 1.39 5.97 10.60
N LEU A 12 1.00 5.05 11.47
CA LEU A 12 1.90 4.04 12.03
C LEU A 12 2.22 3.01 10.93
N LEU A 13 3.50 2.82 10.62
CA LEU A 13 3.95 1.90 9.56
C LEU A 13 4.24 0.51 10.12
N GLN A 14 3.76 -0.54 9.43
CA GLN A 14 4.03 -1.93 9.81
C GLN A 14 5.52 -2.26 9.75
N SER A 15 6.24 -1.82 8.72
CA SER A 15 7.69 -2.03 8.59
C SER A 15 8.47 -1.47 9.79
N TYR A 16 8.06 -0.32 10.31
CA TYR A 16 8.67 0.30 11.49
C TYR A 16 8.39 -0.51 12.76
N VAL A 17 7.12 -0.88 12.99
CA VAL A 17 6.73 -1.73 14.12
C VAL A 17 7.49 -3.05 14.11
N ASP A 18 7.63 -3.68 12.94
CA ASP A 18 8.35 -4.94 12.80
C ASP A 18 9.84 -4.78 13.06
N THR A 19 10.46 -3.68 12.61
CA THR A 19 11.89 -3.42 12.87
C THR A 19 12.15 -3.29 14.38
N VAL A 20 11.27 -2.60 15.11
CA VAL A 20 11.41 -2.41 16.55
C VAL A 20 11.17 -3.71 17.30
N LEU A 21 10.10 -4.45 16.96
CA LEU A 21 9.79 -5.72 17.61
C LEU A 21 10.82 -6.80 17.30
N GLN A 22 11.38 -6.82 16.08
CA GLN A 22 12.51 -7.68 15.76
C GLN A 22 13.71 -7.38 16.67
N GLY A 23 14.03 -6.10 16.88
CA GLY A 23 15.04 -5.70 17.86
C GLY A 23 14.71 -6.22 19.26
N CYS A 24 13.47 -6.06 19.74
CA CYS A 24 13.07 -6.60 21.04
C CYS A 24 13.25 -8.12 21.14
N LEU A 25 12.93 -8.86 20.07
CA LEU A 25 13.11 -10.30 20.01
C LEU A 25 14.60 -10.70 20.04
N GLU A 26 15.45 -9.99 19.30
CA GLU A 26 16.89 -10.26 19.25
C GLU A 26 17.60 -10.01 20.59
N TRP A 27 17.19 -8.97 21.32
CA TRP A 27 17.86 -8.55 22.57
C TRP A 27 17.26 -9.18 23.83
N GLY A 28 15.96 -9.42 23.87
CA GLY A 28 15.26 -9.86 25.08
C GLY A 28 14.15 -10.88 24.84
N GLY A 29 14.05 -11.43 23.63
CA GLY A 29 13.05 -12.42 23.26
C GLY A 29 11.61 -11.90 23.34
N GLU A 30 10.66 -12.84 23.34
CA GLU A 30 9.23 -12.53 23.40
C GLU A 30 8.81 -11.69 24.62
N PRO A 31 9.33 -11.91 25.85
CA PRO A 31 8.94 -11.11 27.01
C PRO A 31 9.25 -9.61 26.84
N MET A 32 10.37 -9.27 26.20
CA MET A 32 10.73 -7.88 25.92
C MET A 32 9.80 -7.28 24.85
N ALA A 33 9.53 -8.02 23.77
CA ALA A 33 8.60 -7.59 22.73
C ALA A 33 7.17 -7.36 23.28
N GLU A 34 6.71 -8.26 24.15
CA GLU A 34 5.43 -8.15 24.82
C GLU A 34 5.37 -6.96 25.79
N SER A 35 6.42 -6.74 26.58
CA SER A 35 6.55 -5.57 27.44
C SER A 35 6.55 -4.27 26.62
N PHE A 36 7.23 -4.25 25.48
CA PHE A 36 7.23 -3.11 24.56
C PHE A 36 5.81 -2.79 24.07
N ILE A 37 5.04 -3.78 23.61
CA ILE A 37 3.67 -3.56 23.15
C ILE A 37 2.77 -3.00 24.26
N GLN A 38 2.91 -3.52 25.47
CA GLN A 38 2.09 -3.11 26.61
C GLN A 38 2.43 -1.71 27.12
N THR A 39 3.71 -1.34 27.15
CA THR A 39 4.19 -0.05 27.67
C THR A 39 4.13 1.06 26.62
N THR A 40 4.23 0.72 25.34
CA THR A 40 4.15 1.69 24.24
C THR A 40 2.72 2.24 24.12
N GLY A 41 2.61 3.56 24.19
CA GLY A 41 1.39 4.30 23.89
C GLY A 41 1.36 4.79 22.44
N GLY A 42 0.27 5.47 22.05
CA GLY A 42 0.17 6.08 20.72
C GLY A 42 -0.24 5.14 19.59
N TRP A 43 -0.62 3.90 19.91
CA TRP A 43 -1.32 3.01 18.98
C TRP A 43 -2.61 3.68 18.48
N SER A 44 -2.88 3.52 17.19
CA SER A 44 -3.94 4.24 16.51
C SER A 44 -4.50 3.40 15.36
N THR A 45 -5.76 3.66 14.99
CA THR A 45 -6.41 3.07 13.82
C THR A 45 -5.77 3.51 12.50
N TYR A 46 -4.95 4.56 12.51
CA TYR A 46 -4.12 4.95 11.36
C TYR A 46 -2.89 4.05 11.24
N PHE A 47 -3.11 2.73 11.19
CA PHE A 47 -2.08 1.71 11.04
C PHE A 47 -2.02 1.26 9.58
N LEU A 48 -0.91 1.58 8.92
CA LEU A 48 -0.64 1.29 7.52
C LEU A 48 0.22 0.02 7.37
N ASN A 49 -0.31 -0.94 6.62
CA ASN A 49 0.45 -2.12 6.19
C ASN A 49 1.28 -1.78 4.94
N ASP A 50 2.41 -1.10 5.13
CA ASP A 50 3.28 -0.58 4.06
C ASP A 50 4.16 -1.64 3.38
N THR A 51 4.02 -2.91 3.76
CA THR A 51 4.90 -3.98 3.27
C THR A 51 4.70 -4.29 1.78
N PRO A 52 5.70 -4.07 0.90
CA PRO A 52 5.55 -4.26 -0.54
C PRO A 52 5.67 -5.72 -1.03
N SER A 53 5.63 -6.71 -0.15
CA SER A 53 5.75 -8.12 -0.54
C SER A 53 4.71 -8.98 0.17
N SER A 54 3.48 -8.97 -0.34
CA SER A 54 2.46 -9.97 0.01
C SER A 54 2.92 -11.40 -0.36
N ARG A 55 3.84 -11.55 -1.32
CA ARG A 55 4.20 -12.86 -1.88
C ARG A 55 5.40 -13.54 -1.24
N ARG A 56 6.31 -12.82 -0.56
CA ARG A 56 7.43 -13.42 0.22
C ARG A 56 7.78 -12.59 1.47
N PRO A 57 6.95 -12.63 2.53
CA PRO A 57 7.24 -11.93 3.79
C PRO A 57 8.55 -12.38 4.46
N TRP A 58 8.87 -13.67 4.38
CA TRP A 58 10.05 -14.30 5.00
C TRP A 58 11.40 -13.85 4.44
N LEU A 59 11.44 -13.17 3.28
CA LEU A 59 12.69 -12.71 2.69
C LEU A 59 13.23 -11.46 3.38
N TYR A 60 12.34 -10.65 3.96
CA TYR A 60 12.67 -9.35 4.54
C TYR A 60 12.33 -9.25 6.04
N ARG A 61 11.49 -10.14 6.56
CA ARG A 61 11.08 -10.15 7.97
C ARG A 61 11.41 -11.48 8.61
N LYS A 62 12.46 -11.49 9.43
CA LYS A 62 12.73 -12.59 10.36
C LYS A 62 11.68 -12.57 11.48
N ASP A 63 11.27 -13.74 11.94
CA ASP A 63 10.34 -13.90 13.07
C ASP A 63 8.97 -13.21 12.92
N TYR A 64 8.55 -12.95 11.67
CA TYR A 64 7.28 -12.26 11.37
C TYR A 64 6.08 -12.96 12.00
N SER A 65 6.08 -14.31 12.06
CA SER A 65 5.00 -15.10 12.64
C SER A 65 4.86 -14.87 14.15
N THR A 66 5.98 -14.70 14.85
CA THR A 66 6.01 -14.37 16.28
C THR A 66 5.50 -12.96 16.50
N ILE A 67 5.96 -12.01 15.69
CA ILE A 67 5.54 -10.60 15.75
C ILE A 67 4.03 -10.47 15.49
N ASP A 68 3.52 -11.07 14.42
CA ASP A 68 2.10 -11.04 14.07
C ASP A 68 1.24 -11.67 15.18
N ARG A 69 1.69 -12.78 15.77
CA ARG A 69 1.02 -13.42 16.90
C ARG A 69 0.96 -12.51 18.13
N LEU A 70 2.06 -11.85 18.47
CA LEU A 70 2.11 -10.92 19.60
C LEU A 70 1.22 -9.69 19.36
N LEU A 71 1.26 -9.10 18.16
CA LEU A 71 0.41 -7.97 17.80
C LEU A 71 -1.07 -8.34 17.81
N GLN A 72 -1.42 -9.55 17.35
CA GLN A 72 -2.78 -10.08 17.38
C GLN A 72 -3.27 -10.34 18.82
N LYS A 73 -2.40 -10.84 19.71
CA LYS A 73 -2.70 -11.04 21.13
C LYS A 73 -3.15 -9.73 21.81
N TYR A 74 -2.57 -8.61 21.39
CA TYR A 74 -2.88 -7.27 21.90
C TYR A 74 -3.68 -6.41 20.92
N ALA A 75 -4.45 -7.03 20.01
CA ALA A 75 -5.17 -6.34 18.94
C ALA A 75 -6.09 -5.20 19.44
N SER A 76 -6.68 -5.35 20.63
CA SER A 76 -7.53 -4.32 21.25
C SER A 76 -6.77 -3.03 21.58
N LYS A 77 -5.45 -3.12 21.80
CA LYS A 77 -4.57 -1.98 22.05
C LYS A 77 -3.89 -1.50 20.77
N THR A 78 -3.38 -2.42 19.96
CA THR A 78 -2.55 -2.12 18.80
C THR A 78 -3.33 -1.75 17.55
N TYR A 79 -4.65 -2.03 17.51
CA TYR A 79 -5.49 -1.92 16.31
C TYR A 79 -4.96 -2.76 15.13
N PHE A 80 -4.22 -3.83 15.41
CA PHE A 80 -3.58 -4.66 14.40
C PHE A 80 -4.57 -5.31 13.41
N GLY A 81 -5.81 -5.56 13.86
CA GLY A 81 -6.89 -6.08 13.01
C GLY A 81 -7.44 -5.07 12.00
N ASP A 82 -7.32 -3.77 12.29
CA ASP A 82 -7.90 -2.68 11.48
C ASP A 82 -6.88 -2.07 10.51
N ARG A 83 -5.74 -2.73 10.31
CA ARG A 83 -4.66 -2.25 9.44
C ARG A 83 -5.16 -2.04 8.02
N LYS A 84 -4.93 -0.85 7.49
CA LYS A 84 -5.30 -0.48 6.11
C LYS A 84 -4.18 -0.85 5.16
N HIS A 85 -4.54 -1.35 3.98
CA HIS A 85 -3.60 -1.50 2.90
C HIS A 85 -3.21 -0.13 2.31
N PRO A 86 -2.03 0.00 1.67
CA PRO A 86 -1.58 1.25 1.07
C PRO A 86 -2.55 1.80 0.04
N GLU A 87 -3.24 0.91 -0.69
CA GLU A 87 -4.28 1.28 -1.65
C GLU A 87 -5.51 1.89 -0.96
N GLU A 88 -5.90 1.38 0.21
CA GLU A 88 -7.04 1.90 0.97
C GLU A 88 -6.72 3.23 1.65
N PHE A 89 -5.51 3.37 2.19
CA PHE A 89 -5.02 4.63 2.76
C PHE A 89 -4.88 5.71 1.67
N SER A 90 -4.34 5.32 0.51
CA SER A 90 -4.34 6.15 -0.69
C SER A 90 -5.77 6.49 -1.09
N SER A 91 -6.74 5.57 -1.04
CA SER A 91 -8.12 5.89 -1.41
C SER A 91 -8.79 6.89 -0.46
N ALA A 92 -8.45 6.90 0.84
CA ALA A 92 -8.93 7.87 1.81
C ALA A 92 -8.27 9.24 1.60
N PHE A 93 -6.96 9.27 1.37
CA PHE A 93 -6.21 10.47 0.95
C PHE A 93 -6.74 11.03 -0.38
N HIS A 94 -6.96 10.17 -1.38
CA HIS A 94 -7.58 10.52 -2.67
C HIS A 94 -9.03 10.97 -2.49
N ARG A 95 -9.79 10.43 -1.53
CA ARG A 95 -11.16 10.86 -1.19
C ARG A 95 -11.17 12.27 -0.57
N ARG A 96 -10.17 12.58 0.26
CA ARG A 96 -9.92 13.93 0.80
C ARG A 96 -9.39 14.89 -0.29
N MET A 97 -8.64 14.40 -1.27
CA MET A 97 -8.14 15.14 -2.44
C MET A 97 -9.13 15.20 -3.61
N LYS A 98 -10.30 14.53 -3.55
CA LYS A 98 -11.35 14.58 -4.58
C LYS A 98 -12.03 15.97 -4.72
N GLY A 99 -11.51 17.00 -4.05
CA GLY A 99 -11.80 18.41 -4.31
C GLY A 99 -10.61 19.24 -4.83
N THR A 100 -9.36 18.85 -4.55
CA THR A 100 -8.14 19.65 -4.84
C THR A 100 -7.32 19.11 -6.02
N TRP A 101 -7.23 17.79 -6.19
CA TRP A 101 -6.75 17.17 -7.43
C TRP A 101 -7.95 16.68 -8.23
N SER A 102 -8.78 17.64 -8.64
CA SER A 102 -9.73 17.38 -9.72
C SER A 102 -8.94 16.80 -10.89
N ILE A 103 -9.30 15.57 -11.29
CA ILE A 103 -9.11 15.06 -12.66
C ILE A 103 -9.16 16.28 -13.58
N PRO A 104 -8.05 16.67 -14.26
CA PRO A 104 -8.04 17.90 -15.05
C PRO A 104 -9.29 17.90 -15.92
N ARG A 105 -10.09 18.98 -15.86
CA ARG A 105 -11.31 19.06 -16.68
C ARG A 105 -10.91 18.64 -18.08
N ARG A 106 -11.51 17.55 -18.56
CA ARG A 106 -11.21 16.95 -19.87
C ARG A 106 -11.18 18.10 -20.88
N ASN A 107 -9.99 18.42 -21.41
CA ASN A 107 -9.83 19.58 -22.27
C ASN A 107 -10.73 19.38 -23.50
N MET A 108 -11.85 20.10 -23.58
CA MET A 108 -12.79 20.01 -24.70
C MET A 108 -12.17 20.52 -26.00
N ASN A 109 -11.11 21.33 -25.90
CA ASN A 109 -10.39 21.92 -27.02
C ASN A 109 -9.08 21.19 -27.32
N PHE A 110 -8.96 19.89 -27.01
CA PHE A 110 -7.84 19.08 -27.49
C PHE A 110 -7.99 18.87 -29.01
N THR A 111 -7.60 19.90 -29.77
CA THR A 111 -7.72 20.05 -31.24
C THR A 111 -6.87 19.05 -32.04
N GLY A 112 -6.28 18.05 -31.39
CA GLY A 112 -5.51 16.97 -32.02
C GLY A 112 -6.10 15.56 -31.85
N ARG A 113 -7.19 15.39 -31.07
CA ARG A 113 -7.70 14.05 -30.70
C ARG A 113 -8.08 13.20 -31.91
N GLU A 114 -8.81 13.79 -32.84
CA GLU A 114 -9.32 13.06 -34.00
C GLU A 114 -8.20 12.59 -34.91
N LYS A 115 -7.16 13.42 -35.10
CA LYS A 115 -5.96 13.02 -35.85
C LYS A 115 -5.21 11.89 -35.14
N GLU A 116 -5.03 11.96 -33.83
CA GLU A 116 -4.37 10.87 -33.07
C GLU A 116 -5.17 9.57 -33.08
N LEU A 117 -6.49 9.66 -32.91
CA LEU A 117 -7.37 8.49 -32.99
C LEU A 117 -7.36 7.91 -34.40
N GLN A 118 -7.46 8.72 -35.45
CA GLN A 118 -7.38 8.24 -36.83
C GLN A 118 -6.03 7.58 -37.12
N LEU A 119 -4.91 8.13 -36.62
CA LEU A 119 -3.59 7.50 -36.73
C LEU A 119 -3.54 6.16 -35.99
N LEU A 120 -4.07 6.08 -34.77
CA LEU A 120 -4.11 4.84 -33.99
C LEU A 120 -4.98 3.78 -34.66
N TRP A 121 -6.14 4.17 -35.17
CA TRP A 121 -7.04 3.30 -35.93
C TRP A 121 -6.39 2.83 -37.24
N ALA A 122 -5.75 3.73 -37.99
CA ALA A 122 -5.04 3.38 -39.23
C ALA A 122 -3.89 2.38 -38.97
N ARG A 123 -3.15 2.54 -37.87
CA ARG A 123 -2.12 1.58 -37.46
C ARG A 123 -2.70 0.22 -37.06
N PHE A 124 -3.84 0.22 -36.37
CA PHE A 124 -4.55 -1.02 -36.00
C PHE A 124 -5.09 -1.76 -37.23
N THR A 125 -5.71 -1.04 -38.18
CA THR A 125 -6.28 -1.64 -39.39
C THR A 125 -5.21 -2.06 -40.41
N ALA A 126 -4.07 -1.34 -40.47
CA ALA A 126 -2.95 -1.74 -41.31
C ALA A 126 -2.26 -3.02 -40.81
N GLY A 127 -2.29 -3.29 -39.50
CA GLY A 127 -1.76 -4.52 -38.91
C GLY A 127 -2.65 -5.76 -39.14
N THR A 128 -3.91 -5.58 -39.53
CA THR A 128 -4.87 -6.71 -39.69
C THR A 128 -5.03 -7.22 -41.11
N CYS A 129 -4.41 -6.59 -42.12
CA CYS A 129 -4.54 -7.00 -43.53
C CYS A 129 -3.34 -7.82 -44.08
N GLY A 130 -2.41 -8.26 -43.24
CA GLY A 130 -1.15 -8.86 -43.67
C GLY A 130 -0.95 -10.36 -43.45
N GLU A 131 -1.88 -11.09 -42.83
CA GLU A 131 -1.55 -12.43 -42.31
C GLU A 131 -2.66 -13.49 -42.46
N THR A 132 -3.21 -13.64 -43.67
CA THR A 132 -3.95 -14.85 -44.06
C THR A 132 -3.71 -15.23 -45.52
N SER A 133 -2.50 -15.67 -45.88
CA SER A 133 -2.34 -16.56 -47.05
C SER A 133 -0.97 -17.25 -47.03
N ASN A 134 -0.90 -18.43 -46.40
CA ASN A 134 -0.23 -19.62 -46.94
C ASN A 134 -0.06 -20.68 -45.84
N ARG A 135 -1.06 -21.55 -45.72
CA ARG A 135 -0.83 -22.91 -45.24
C ARG A 135 -1.92 -23.82 -45.78
N LEU A 136 -1.76 -24.30 -47.02
CA LEU A 136 -2.37 -25.53 -47.54
C LEU A 136 -1.70 -25.88 -48.88
N SER A 137 -0.64 -26.70 -48.82
CA SER A 137 -0.23 -27.75 -49.77
C SER A 137 1.16 -28.24 -49.36
#